data_AF-A0A511D473-F1
#
_entry.id   AF-A0A511D473-F1
#
_cell.length_a   1.000
_cell.length_b   1.000
_cell.length_c   1.000
_cell.angle_alpha   90.00
_cell.angle_beta   90.00
_cell.angle_gamma   90.00
#
_symmetry.space_group_name_H-M   'P 1'
#
loop_
_entity.id
_entity.type
_entity.pdbx_description
1 polymer ?
#
loop_
_entity_poly.entity_id
_entity_poly.type
_entity_poly.pdbx_seq_one_letter_code
_entity_poly.pdbx_strand_id
1 'polypeptide(L)'
;MPRNTSAVPTSIEALDESIVDCRACPRLVEWREEVAVEKRAAFRDQEYWGRPVPGFGPPDAALLIVGLAPAAHGGNRTGRMFTGDRSGDVLYAALHAVGLANQATAVHLDDGLALRGTRVTAPVHCAPPENKPTPAERETCRFWLDAELTLLAPTLRAIVVLGGFGWQALLPVLATSGWTVPRPRPRFGHGAHAEFAPAAPGRAPLQLFGCYHVSQQNTFTGRLTPRMLEDVLGAAGCAAGAI
;
A
#
# COMPACT_ATOMS: atom_id res chain seq x y z
N MET A 1 21.11 -14.82 5.59
CA MET A 1 21.32 -14.29 4.22
C MET A 1 21.38 -12.78 4.32
N PRO A 2 22.33 -12.12 3.63
CA PRO A 2 22.75 -10.80 4.04
C PRO A 2 21.59 -9.83 3.80
N ARG A 3 21.07 -9.28 4.91
CA ARG A 3 20.42 -7.97 4.89
C ARG A 3 21.41 -7.08 4.17
N ASN A 4 21.09 -6.62 2.97
CA ASN A 4 21.92 -5.61 2.34
C ASN A 4 21.89 -4.45 3.33
N THR A 5 23.04 -4.16 3.94
CA THR A 5 23.23 -3.14 4.96
C THR A 5 23.20 -1.76 4.30
N SER A 6 22.16 -1.46 3.53
CA SER A 6 21.82 -0.09 3.24
C SER A 6 21.46 0.55 4.58
N ALA A 7 22.01 1.74 4.84
CA ALA A 7 21.62 2.54 5.98
C ALA A 7 20.09 2.61 6.09
N VAL A 8 19.56 2.68 7.31
CA VAL A 8 18.13 2.93 7.51
C VAL A 8 17.77 4.19 6.72
N PRO A 9 16.84 4.13 5.75
CA PRO A 9 16.49 5.29 4.96
C PRO A 9 16.05 6.46 5.85
N THR A 10 16.55 7.65 5.56
CA THR A 10 16.29 8.86 6.36
C THR A 10 15.23 9.78 5.75
N SER A 11 14.77 9.48 4.54
CA SER A 11 13.65 10.15 3.86
C SER A 11 12.83 9.14 3.07
N ILE A 12 11.62 9.54 2.66
CA ILE A 12 10.73 8.69 1.85
C ILE A 12 11.33 8.45 0.45
N GLU A 13 12.01 9.43 -0.12
CA GLU A 13 12.69 9.30 -1.41
C GLU A 13 13.82 8.27 -1.33
N ALA A 14 14.67 8.34 -0.30
CA ALA A 14 15.73 7.37 -0.09
C ALA A 14 15.19 5.96 0.22
N LEU A 15 14.02 5.88 0.87
CA LEU A 15 13.32 4.62 1.10
C LEU A 15 12.83 4.02 -0.23
N ASP A 16 12.17 4.83 -1.05
CA ASP A 16 11.63 4.40 -2.33
C ASP A 16 12.75 3.92 -3.27
N GLU A 17 13.88 4.62 -3.33
CA GLU A 17 15.09 4.18 -4.05
C GLU A 17 15.61 2.84 -3.53
N SER A 18 15.73 2.70 -2.20
CA SER A 18 16.24 1.48 -1.57
C SER A 18 15.34 0.26 -1.80
N ILE A 19 14.01 0.47 -1.86
CA ILE A 19 13.03 -0.58 -2.11
C ILE A 19 13.26 -1.19 -3.50
N VAL A 20 13.49 -0.37 -4.53
CA VAL A 20 13.61 -0.81 -5.93
C VAL A 20 14.77 -1.79 -6.14
N ASP A 21 15.84 -1.68 -5.36
CA ASP A 21 17.00 -2.57 -5.45
C ASP A 21 16.85 -3.88 -4.64
N CYS A 22 15.74 -4.05 -3.91
CA CYS A 22 15.56 -5.19 -3.02
C CYS A 22 15.42 -6.53 -3.79
N ARG A 23 16.24 -7.51 -3.38
CA ARG A 23 16.21 -8.91 -3.88
C ARG A 23 16.08 -9.95 -2.75
N ALA A 24 15.54 -9.56 -1.59
CA ALA A 24 15.57 -10.39 -0.38
C ALA A 24 14.67 -11.64 -0.42
N CYS A 25 13.71 -11.71 -1.35
CA CYS A 25 12.74 -12.82 -1.45
C CYS A 25 12.92 -13.58 -2.78
N PRO A 26 13.70 -14.69 -2.82
CA PRO A 26 14.06 -15.36 -4.08
C PRO A 26 12.86 -15.73 -4.96
N ARG A 27 11.80 -16.32 -4.39
CA ARG A 27 10.58 -16.70 -5.13
C ARG A 27 9.88 -15.50 -5.77
N LEU A 28 9.85 -14.35 -5.08
CA LEU A 28 9.22 -13.13 -5.61
C LEU A 28 10.10 -12.45 -6.66
N VAL A 29 11.41 -12.55 -6.50
CA VAL A 29 12.39 -12.05 -7.47
C VAL A 29 12.29 -12.83 -8.78
N GLU A 30 12.29 -14.16 -8.71
CA GLU A 30 12.12 -15.04 -9.86
C GLU A 30 10.79 -14.75 -10.57
N TRP A 31 9.67 -14.78 -9.82
CA TRP A 31 8.35 -14.58 -10.39
C TRP A 31 8.14 -13.21 -11.04
N ARG A 32 8.56 -12.12 -10.38
CA ARG A 32 8.33 -10.77 -10.91
C ARG A 32 9.10 -10.53 -12.22
N GLU A 33 10.28 -11.15 -12.34
CA GLU A 33 11.17 -11.07 -13.51
C GLU A 33 10.67 -11.99 -14.64
N GLU A 34 10.25 -13.22 -14.32
CA GLU A 34 9.60 -14.15 -15.26
C GLU A 34 8.38 -13.50 -15.91
N VAL A 35 7.47 -12.94 -15.11
CA VAL A 35 6.28 -12.24 -15.61
C VAL A 35 6.61 -11.03 -16.48
N ALA A 36 7.72 -10.34 -16.19
CA ALA A 36 8.17 -9.18 -16.98
C ALA A 36 8.73 -9.60 -18.36
N VAL A 37 9.23 -10.83 -18.48
CA VAL A 37 9.71 -11.41 -19.75
C VAL A 37 8.56 -12.06 -20.53
N GLU A 38 7.78 -12.94 -19.90
CA GLU A 38 6.71 -13.67 -20.57
C GLU A 38 5.60 -12.73 -21.06
N LYS A 39 5.21 -11.79 -20.19
CA LYS A 39 4.14 -10.80 -20.38
C LYS A 39 2.78 -11.43 -20.72
N ARG A 40 1.72 -10.66 -20.51
CA ARG A 40 0.40 -11.04 -21.02
C ARG A 40 0.30 -10.64 -22.49
N ALA A 41 -0.41 -11.41 -23.31
CA ALA A 41 -0.63 -11.09 -24.72
C ALA A 41 -1.10 -9.63 -24.97
N ALA A 42 -1.99 -9.11 -24.11
CA ALA A 42 -2.49 -7.74 -24.18
C ALA A 42 -1.42 -6.65 -23.91
N PHE A 43 -0.27 -7.01 -23.34
CA PHE A 43 0.80 -6.12 -22.92
C PHE A 43 2.17 -6.53 -23.49
N ARG A 44 2.21 -7.39 -24.51
CA ARG A 44 3.45 -8.00 -25.02
C ARG A 44 4.49 -7.00 -25.49
N ASP A 45 4.03 -5.86 -26.03
CA ASP A 45 4.88 -4.80 -26.59
C ASP A 45 5.27 -3.74 -25.54
N GLN A 46 4.80 -3.87 -24.29
CA GLN A 46 5.15 -2.95 -23.22
C GLN A 46 6.40 -3.40 -22.49
N GLU A 47 7.24 -2.44 -22.08
CA GLU A 47 8.30 -2.69 -21.12
C GLU A 47 7.69 -2.82 -19.72
N TYR A 48 8.09 -3.86 -18.98
CA TYR A 48 7.60 -4.12 -17.62
C TYR A 48 8.61 -3.60 -16.60
N TRP A 49 8.10 -3.10 -15.47
CA TRP A 49 8.92 -2.68 -14.34
C TRP A 49 9.80 -3.80 -13.76
N GLY A 50 9.24 -5.00 -13.55
CA GLY A 50 9.98 -6.22 -13.16
C GLY A 50 10.75 -6.14 -11.83
N ARG A 51 10.43 -5.15 -10.98
CA ARG A 51 11.17 -4.79 -9.76
C ARG A 51 10.20 -4.60 -8.59
N PRO A 52 10.69 -4.51 -7.34
CA PRO A 52 9.86 -4.05 -6.22
C PRO A 52 9.22 -2.70 -6.56
N VAL A 53 7.96 -2.54 -6.21
CA VAL A 53 7.17 -1.33 -6.44
C VAL A 53 7.23 -0.49 -5.17
N PRO A 54 7.79 0.73 -5.18
CA PRO A 54 7.81 1.61 -4.02
C PRO A 54 6.40 2.13 -3.67
N GLY A 55 6.27 2.80 -2.52
CA GLY A 55 5.02 3.51 -2.21
C GLY A 55 4.80 4.68 -3.16
N PHE A 56 3.57 5.21 -3.20
CA PHE A 56 3.21 6.31 -4.10
C PHE A 56 2.39 7.38 -3.38
N GLY A 57 2.83 8.63 -3.45
CA GLY A 57 2.23 9.77 -2.79
C GLY A 57 3.28 10.65 -2.10
N PRO A 58 2.88 11.81 -1.55
CA PRO A 58 3.82 12.77 -1.00
C PRO A 58 4.52 12.23 0.27
N PRO A 59 5.75 12.71 0.56
CA PRO A 59 6.57 12.21 1.66
C PRO A 59 6.07 12.60 3.05
N ASP A 60 5.11 13.52 3.11
CA ASP A 60 4.49 14.05 4.32
C ASP A 60 3.01 13.67 4.45
N ALA A 61 2.56 12.62 3.74
CA ALA A 61 1.16 12.19 3.72
C ALA A 61 0.56 11.96 5.13
N ALA A 62 -0.58 12.60 5.40
CA ALA A 62 -1.34 12.42 6.63
C ALA A 62 -2.23 11.16 6.60
N LEU A 63 -2.57 10.67 5.41
CA LEU A 63 -3.32 9.44 5.17
C LEU A 63 -2.44 8.39 4.49
N LEU A 64 -2.38 7.18 5.03
CA LEU A 64 -1.75 6.03 4.37
C LEU A 64 -2.79 5.00 3.95
N ILE A 65 -2.69 4.48 2.73
CA ILE A 65 -3.49 3.38 2.23
C ILE A 65 -2.60 2.15 2.11
N VAL A 66 -2.95 1.08 2.81
CA VAL A 66 -2.18 -0.17 2.86
C VAL A 66 -2.92 -1.27 2.13
N GLY A 67 -2.32 -1.73 1.03
CA GLY A 67 -2.81 -2.83 0.21
C GLY A 67 -2.38 -4.22 0.66
N LEU A 68 -2.21 -5.11 -0.33
CA LEU A 68 -1.70 -6.46 -0.17
C LEU A 68 -0.28 -6.59 -0.75
N ALA A 69 -0.17 -6.49 -2.07
CA ALA A 69 1.06 -6.53 -2.86
C ALA A 69 0.75 -6.09 -4.30
N PRO A 70 1.75 -5.74 -5.12
CA PRO A 70 1.56 -5.45 -6.53
C PRO A 70 0.97 -6.64 -7.32
N ALA A 71 0.10 -6.36 -8.28
CA ALA A 71 -0.35 -7.36 -9.23
C ALA A 71 0.71 -7.63 -10.31
N ALA A 72 0.76 -8.88 -10.79
CA ALA A 72 1.69 -9.35 -11.83
C ALA A 72 1.67 -8.51 -13.13
N HIS A 73 0.50 -7.99 -13.52
CA HIS A 73 0.33 -7.13 -14.70
C HIS A 73 -0.23 -5.74 -14.38
N GLY A 74 -0.24 -5.38 -13.09
CA GLY A 74 -0.53 -4.02 -12.61
C GLY A 74 0.79 -3.36 -12.21
N GLY A 75 1.02 -3.19 -10.91
CA GLY A 75 2.25 -2.57 -10.40
C GLY A 75 3.56 -3.22 -10.88
N ASN A 76 3.63 -4.54 -11.08
CA ASN A 76 4.84 -5.18 -11.62
C ASN A 76 5.10 -4.84 -13.10
N ARG A 77 4.07 -4.39 -13.81
CA ARG A 77 4.19 -3.86 -15.17
C ARG A 77 4.48 -2.36 -15.14
N THR A 78 3.72 -1.60 -14.36
CA THR A 78 3.69 -0.13 -14.42
C THR A 78 4.67 0.57 -13.48
N GLY A 79 5.23 -0.13 -12.49
CA GLY A 79 6.14 0.45 -11.51
C GLY A 79 5.49 1.32 -10.44
N ARG A 80 4.15 1.43 -10.41
CA ARG A 80 3.41 2.22 -9.42
C ARG A 80 2.35 1.37 -8.72
N MET A 81 2.23 1.52 -7.40
CA MET A 81 1.22 0.81 -6.61
C MET A 81 -0.18 1.00 -7.21
N PHE A 82 -0.98 -0.07 -7.24
CA PHE A 82 -2.36 -0.05 -7.75
C PHE A 82 -2.52 0.56 -9.16
N THR A 83 -1.52 0.53 -10.05
CA THR A 83 -1.62 1.16 -11.37
C THR A 83 -1.65 0.12 -12.50
N GLY A 84 -2.55 0.29 -13.46
CA GLY A 84 -2.65 -0.59 -14.64
C GLY A 84 -3.38 -1.91 -14.41
N ASP A 85 -4.18 -2.04 -13.35
CA ASP A 85 -5.09 -3.16 -13.14
C ASP A 85 -6.45 -2.70 -12.62
N ARG A 86 -7.41 -3.61 -12.59
CA ARG A 86 -8.79 -3.29 -12.21
C ARG A 86 -8.93 -2.83 -10.75
N SER A 87 -8.06 -3.30 -9.86
CA SER A 87 -8.09 -2.89 -8.46
C SER A 87 -7.69 -1.41 -8.35
N GLY A 88 -6.71 -1.02 -9.17
CA GLY A 88 -6.31 0.36 -9.40
C GLY A 88 -7.41 1.27 -9.90
N ASP A 89 -8.09 0.88 -10.98
CA ASP A 89 -9.18 1.66 -11.57
C ASP A 89 -10.24 2.02 -10.52
N VAL A 90 -10.60 1.06 -9.67
CA VAL A 90 -11.59 1.25 -8.60
C VAL A 90 -11.06 2.18 -7.52
N LEU A 91 -9.83 1.95 -7.04
CA LEU A 91 -9.24 2.73 -5.96
C LEU A 91 -9.06 4.21 -6.37
N TYR A 92 -8.43 4.47 -7.51
CA TYR A 92 -8.11 5.84 -7.92
C TYR A 92 -9.35 6.62 -8.34
N ALA A 93 -10.36 5.98 -8.93
CA ALA A 93 -11.65 6.62 -9.18
C ALA A 93 -12.30 7.08 -7.87
N ALA A 94 -12.29 6.25 -6.83
CA ALA A 94 -12.85 6.61 -5.53
C ALA A 94 -12.02 7.70 -4.82
N LEU A 95 -10.69 7.63 -4.87
CA LEU A 95 -9.82 8.68 -4.32
C LEU A 95 -10.07 10.03 -4.96
N HIS A 96 -10.23 10.07 -6.28
CA HIS A 96 -10.60 11.28 -7.01
C HIS A 96 -11.99 11.79 -6.60
N ALA A 97 -12.97 10.88 -6.50
CA ALA A 97 -14.35 11.25 -6.12
C ALA A 97 -14.42 11.93 -4.74
N VAL A 98 -13.56 11.54 -3.80
CA VAL A 98 -13.49 12.17 -2.47
C VAL A 98 -12.45 13.29 -2.36
N GLY A 99 -11.78 13.67 -3.46
CA GLY A 99 -10.83 14.79 -3.49
C GLY A 99 -9.39 14.49 -3.05
N LEU A 100 -9.04 13.21 -2.83
CA LEU A 100 -7.69 12.76 -2.42
C LEU A 100 -6.74 12.51 -3.61
N ALA A 101 -7.22 12.59 -4.85
CA ALA A 101 -6.41 12.49 -6.07
C ALA A 101 -6.78 13.57 -7.08
N ASN A 102 -5.84 13.96 -7.95
CA ASN A 102 -6.09 14.96 -9.01
C ASN A 102 -6.83 14.41 -10.24
N GLN A 103 -6.86 13.09 -10.43
CA GLN A 103 -7.53 12.43 -11.53
C GLN A 103 -8.00 11.03 -11.13
N ALA A 104 -9.02 10.51 -11.83
CA ALA A 104 -9.63 9.21 -11.55
C ALA A 104 -8.88 8.00 -12.13
N THR A 105 -7.96 8.23 -13.08
CA THR A 105 -7.30 7.15 -13.84
C THR A 105 -5.83 7.02 -13.50
N ALA A 106 -5.36 5.77 -13.42
CA ALA A 106 -3.97 5.41 -13.19
C ALA A 106 -3.51 4.37 -14.22
N VAL A 107 -2.87 4.84 -15.27
CA VAL A 107 -2.48 4.06 -16.45
C VAL A 107 -0.99 3.73 -16.45
N HIS A 108 -0.14 4.70 -16.13
CA HIS A 108 1.33 4.60 -16.21
C HIS A 108 2.00 5.48 -15.16
N LEU A 109 3.29 5.25 -14.88
CA LEU A 109 4.06 6.05 -13.90
C LEU A 109 4.02 7.56 -14.20
N ASP A 110 4.10 7.93 -15.49
CA ASP A 110 4.21 9.31 -15.98
C ASP A 110 2.88 9.95 -16.41
N ASP A 111 1.74 9.38 -16.01
CA ASP A 111 0.40 9.82 -16.44
C ASP A 111 -0.13 11.07 -15.71
N GLY A 112 0.72 11.76 -14.94
CA GLY A 112 0.35 12.98 -14.21
C GLY A 112 -0.52 12.76 -12.97
N LEU A 113 -0.84 11.52 -12.59
CA LEU A 113 -1.55 11.24 -11.35
C LEU A 113 -0.75 11.74 -10.15
N ALA A 114 -1.42 12.45 -9.25
CA ALA A 114 -0.88 12.96 -8.00
C ALA A 114 -1.92 12.77 -6.88
N LEU A 115 -1.44 12.32 -5.72
CA LEU A 115 -2.26 12.18 -4.51
C LEU A 115 -2.12 13.39 -3.60
N ARG A 116 -3.19 13.73 -2.89
CA ARG A 116 -3.28 14.88 -1.99
C ARG A 116 -3.34 14.40 -0.55
N GLY A 117 -2.32 14.74 0.24
CA GLY A 117 -2.22 14.33 1.65
C GLY A 117 -2.24 12.81 1.88
N THR A 118 -2.12 12.01 0.82
CA THR A 118 -2.38 10.57 0.82
C THR A 118 -1.25 9.82 0.15
N ARG A 119 -0.77 8.75 0.79
CA ARG A 119 0.21 7.83 0.22
C ARG A 119 -0.33 6.41 0.19
N VAL A 120 0.05 5.63 -0.81
CA VAL A 120 -0.38 4.24 -1.01
C VAL A 120 0.83 3.33 -0.96
N THR A 121 0.73 2.24 -0.21
CA THR A 121 1.81 1.25 -0.04
C THR A 121 1.24 -0.18 0.10
N ALA A 122 2.12 -1.16 0.30
CA ALA A 122 1.75 -2.54 0.56
C ALA A 122 2.74 -3.21 1.51
N PRO A 123 2.32 -4.18 2.34
CA PRO A 123 3.24 -4.95 3.18
C PRO A 123 4.24 -5.82 2.42
N VAL A 124 4.00 -6.07 1.12
CA VAL A 124 4.92 -6.77 0.22
C VAL A 124 5.06 -5.97 -1.06
N HIS A 125 6.28 -5.56 -1.40
CA HIS A 125 6.56 -4.68 -2.53
C HIS A 125 6.80 -5.42 -3.86
N CYS A 126 6.85 -6.75 -3.88
CA CYS A 126 7.01 -7.53 -5.12
C CYS A 126 5.72 -8.27 -5.46
N ALA A 127 5.42 -8.45 -6.75
CA ALA A 127 4.30 -9.28 -7.16
C ALA A 127 4.50 -10.73 -6.69
N PRO A 128 3.55 -11.32 -5.94
CA PRO A 128 3.58 -12.72 -5.60
C PRO A 128 2.79 -13.56 -6.61
N PRO A 129 3.21 -14.81 -6.88
CA PRO A 129 2.37 -15.79 -7.59
C PRO A 129 0.97 -15.85 -6.97
N GLU A 130 -0.06 -15.88 -7.84
CA GLU A 130 -1.48 -15.90 -7.47
C GLU A 130 -1.94 -14.74 -6.56
N ASN A 131 -1.16 -13.66 -6.43
CA ASN A 131 -1.37 -12.61 -5.43
C ASN A 131 -1.36 -13.14 -3.98
N LYS A 132 -0.56 -14.18 -3.70
CA LYS A 132 -0.45 -14.82 -2.39
C LYS A 132 1.01 -14.79 -1.90
N PRO A 133 1.41 -13.74 -1.18
CA PRO A 133 2.68 -13.74 -0.48
C PRO A 133 2.64 -14.73 0.69
N THR A 134 3.76 -15.39 0.95
CA THR A 134 3.92 -16.28 2.10
C THR A 134 4.12 -15.48 3.40
N PRO A 135 3.88 -16.09 4.57
CA PRO A 135 4.22 -15.45 5.85
C PRO A 135 5.69 -15.05 5.95
N ALA A 136 6.61 -15.85 5.39
CA ALA A 136 8.04 -15.57 5.40
C ALA A 136 8.40 -14.35 4.51
N GLU A 137 7.76 -14.23 3.35
CA GLU A 137 7.94 -13.07 2.47
C GLU A 137 7.39 -11.79 3.09
N ARG A 138 6.20 -11.87 3.71
CA ARG A 138 5.63 -10.75 4.48
C ARG A 138 6.58 -10.31 5.59
N GLU A 139 7.11 -11.25 6.36
CA GLU A 139 8.04 -10.95 7.45
C GLU A 139 9.35 -10.36 6.93
N THR A 140 9.86 -10.86 5.81
CA THR A 140 11.07 -10.34 5.15
C THR A 140 10.85 -8.91 4.67
N CYS A 141 9.68 -8.62 4.09
CA CYS A 141 9.35 -7.30 3.54
C CYS A 141 8.91 -6.29 4.63
N ARG A 142 8.58 -6.76 5.84
CA ARG A 142 8.10 -5.94 6.97
C ARG A 142 9.01 -4.75 7.29
N PHE A 143 10.31 -4.90 7.09
CA PHE A 143 11.28 -3.83 7.28
C PHE A 143 10.92 -2.55 6.52
N TRP A 144 10.45 -2.67 5.27
CA TRP A 144 10.10 -1.52 4.45
C TRP A 144 8.87 -0.78 4.98
N LEU A 145 7.84 -1.52 5.41
CA LEU A 145 6.63 -0.92 5.98
C LEU A 145 6.91 -0.23 7.33
N ASP A 146 7.80 -0.79 8.17
CA ASP A 146 8.22 -0.18 9.43
C ASP A 146 9.02 1.12 9.20
N ALA A 147 9.92 1.11 8.21
CA ALA A 147 10.66 2.30 7.81
C ALA A 147 9.71 3.39 7.27
N GLU A 148 8.77 3.03 6.40
CA GLU A 148 7.79 3.97 5.84
C GLU A 148 6.91 4.61 6.92
N LEU A 149 6.38 3.82 7.85
CA LEU A 149 5.59 4.34 8.98
C LEU A 149 6.42 5.23 9.91
N THR A 150 7.69 4.91 10.10
CA THR A 150 8.59 5.73 10.91
C THR A 150 8.85 7.09 10.27
N LEU A 151 9.04 7.12 8.95
CA LEU A 151 9.28 8.35 8.19
C LEU A 151 8.01 9.23 8.10
N LEU A 152 6.84 8.61 7.96
CA LEU A 152 5.55 9.32 7.94
C LEU A 152 5.05 9.75 9.33
N ALA A 153 5.60 9.19 10.42
CA ALA A 153 5.11 9.39 11.79
C ALA A 153 4.83 10.86 12.20
N PRO A 154 5.62 11.88 11.78
CA PRO A 154 5.34 13.27 12.14
C PRO A 154 3.98 13.78 11.63
N THR A 155 3.58 13.38 10.42
CA THR A 155 2.37 13.90 9.75
C THR A 155 1.24 12.89 9.66
N LEU A 156 1.52 11.59 9.80
CA LEU A 156 0.53 10.53 9.71
C LEU A 156 -0.55 10.68 10.80
N ARG A 157 -1.82 10.59 10.39
CA ARG A 157 -3.00 10.71 11.25
C ARG A 157 -4.00 9.57 11.03
N ALA A 158 -4.11 9.05 9.81
CA ALA A 158 -5.00 7.94 9.51
C ALA A 158 -4.37 6.89 8.59
N ILE A 159 -4.83 5.65 8.72
CA ILE A 159 -4.52 4.55 7.80
C ILE A 159 -5.80 3.86 7.35
N VAL A 160 -5.97 3.67 6.04
CA VAL A 160 -6.98 2.77 5.47
C VAL A 160 -6.31 1.48 5.04
N VAL A 161 -6.85 0.34 5.45
CA VAL A 161 -6.31 -0.97 5.09
C VAL A 161 -7.27 -1.72 4.19
N LEU A 162 -6.79 -2.10 3.01
CA LEU A 162 -7.55 -2.79 1.98
C LEU A 162 -7.39 -4.31 2.15
N GLY A 163 -8.31 -4.93 2.90
CA GLY A 163 -8.36 -6.37 3.10
C GLY A 163 -7.66 -6.89 4.37
N GLY A 164 -8.03 -8.10 4.77
CA GLY A 164 -7.57 -8.70 6.03
C GLY A 164 -6.07 -9.03 6.06
N PHE A 165 -5.45 -9.29 4.90
CA PHE A 165 -4.01 -9.56 4.85
C PHE A 165 -3.20 -8.32 5.27
N GLY A 166 -3.49 -7.17 4.66
CA GLY A 166 -2.88 -5.89 5.04
C GLY A 166 -3.09 -5.58 6.51
N TRP A 167 -4.30 -5.86 7.03
CA TRP A 167 -4.64 -5.61 8.44
C TRP A 167 -3.77 -6.42 9.38
N GLN A 168 -3.63 -7.72 9.10
CA GLN A 168 -2.79 -8.61 9.90
C GLN A 168 -1.30 -8.26 9.78
N ALA A 169 -0.85 -7.79 8.62
CA ALA A 169 0.52 -7.38 8.40
C ALA A 169 0.88 -6.07 9.12
N LEU A 170 -0.06 -5.13 9.17
CA LEU A 170 0.16 -3.79 9.71
C LEU A 170 0.19 -3.76 11.25
N LEU A 171 -0.69 -4.51 11.94
CA LEU A 171 -0.79 -4.41 13.41
C LEU A 171 0.53 -4.65 14.16
N PRO A 172 1.36 -5.66 13.82
CA PRO A 172 2.67 -5.82 14.46
C PRO A 172 3.61 -4.66 14.17
N VAL A 173 3.54 -4.06 12.97
CA VAL A 173 4.37 -2.93 12.57
C VAL A 173 3.99 -1.68 13.34
N LEU A 174 2.69 -1.41 13.54
CA LEU A 174 2.26 -0.28 14.38
C LEU A 174 2.82 -0.37 15.81
N ALA A 175 2.92 -1.58 16.37
CA ALA A 175 3.51 -1.78 17.68
C ALA A 175 5.01 -1.44 17.71
N THR A 176 5.78 -1.84 16.69
CA THR A 176 7.23 -1.55 16.61
C THR A 176 7.51 -0.10 16.22
N SER A 177 6.66 0.46 15.36
CA SER A 177 6.75 1.84 14.89
C SER A 177 6.20 2.85 15.88
N GLY A 178 5.89 2.48 17.14
CA GLY A 178 5.63 3.46 18.22
C GLY A 178 4.17 3.82 18.48
N TRP A 179 3.21 2.97 18.15
CA TRP A 179 1.80 3.09 18.56
C TRP A 179 1.37 1.92 19.45
N THR A 180 0.48 2.21 20.41
CA THR A 180 -0.07 1.19 21.30
C THR A 180 -1.21 0.44 20.61
N VAL A 181 -1.01 -0.85 20.33
CA VAL A 181 -2.06 -1.72 19.78
C VAL A 181 -3.02 -2.14 20.89
N PRO A 182 -4.34 -1.88 20.76
CA PRO A 182 -5.33 -2.24 21.77
C PRO A 182 -5.37 -3.75 22.09
N ARG A 183 -5.79 -4.09 23.31
CA ARG A 183 -6.10 -5.45 23.74
C ARG A 183 -7.56 -5.52 24.23
N PRO A 184 -8.42 -6.36 23.63
CA PRO A 184 -8.15 -7.29 22.53
C PRO A 184 -7.79 -6.57 21.22
N ARG A 185 -7.02 -7.24 20.34
CA ARG A 185 -6.65 -6.67 19.05
C ARG A 185 -7.90 -6.36 18.22
N PRO A 186 -7.94 -5.23 17.51
CA PRO A 186 -9.10 -4.89 16.70
C PRO A 186 -9.22 -5.89 15.54
N ARG A 187 -10.46 -6.33 15.28
CA ARG A 187 -10.77 -7.31 14.24
C ARG A 187 -10.98 -6.59 12.90
N PHE A 188 -10.51 -7.20 11.82
CA PHE A 188 -10.75 -6.69 10.48
C PHE A 188 -12.22 -6.82 10.10
N GLY A 189 -12.75 -5.78 9.43
CA GLY A 189 -14.04 -5.74 8.78
C GLY A 189 -14.14 -4.50 7.89
N HIS A 190 -15.07 -4.47 6.95
CA HIS A 190 -15.37 -3.23 6.24
C HIS A 190 -16.06 -2.25 7.18
N GLY A 191 -15.61 -0.99 7.18
CA GLY A 191 -16.04 0.02 8.13
C GLY A 191 -15.49 -0.18 9.55
N ALA A 192 -14.60 -1.17 9.76
CA ALA A 192 -13.93 -1.32 11.04
C ALA A 192 -13.11 -0.08 11.34
N HIS A 193 -13.16 0.39 12.59
CA HIS A 193 -12.48 1.59 13.03
C HIS A 193 -11.83 1.36 14.39
N ALA A 194 -10.59 1.82 14.56
CA ALA A 194 -9.87 1.74 15.83
C ALA A 194 -8.89 2.91 15.98
N GLU A 195 -8.73 3.40 17.20
CA GLU A 195 -7.75 4.42 17.54
C GLU A 195 -6.55 3.82 18.27
N PHE A 196 -5.36 4.35 17.96
CA PHE A 196 -4.09 3.92 18.52
C PHE A 196 -3.40 5.11 19.19
N ALA A 197 -3.17 5.00 20.49
CA ALA A 197 -2.44 6.01 21.24
C ALA A 197 -0.94 5.98 20.88
N PRO A 198 -0.27 7.14 20.81
CA PRO A 198 1.17 7.19 20.60
C PRO A 198 1.89 6.53 21.79
N ALA A 199 2.90 5.72 21.49
CA ALA A 199 3.79 5.07 22.46
C ALA A 199 5.24 5.57 22.38
N ALA A 200 5.52 6.49 21.43
CA ALA A 200 6.82 7.12 21.25
C ALA A 200 6.64 8.62 20.93
N PRO A 201 7.66 9.46 21.23
CA PRO A 201 7.64 10.87 20.87
C PRO A 201 7.46 11.12 19.37
N GLY A 202 6.95 12.30 19.01
CA GLY A 202 6.80 12.72 17.62
C GLY A 202 5.67 12.00 16.86
N ARG A 203 4.74 11.35 17.57
CA ARG A 203 3.57 10.69 17.00
C ARG A 203 2.28 11.28 17.54
N ALA A 204 1.31 11.44 16.65
CA ALA A 204 -0.06 11.74 17.01
C ALA A 204 -0.86 10.45 17.26
N PRO A 205 -2.03 10.53 17.91
CA PRO A 205 -3.03 9.48 17.84
C PRO A 205 -3.32 9.09 16.39
N LEU A 206 -3.44 7.80 16.14
CA LEU A 206 -3.61 7.26 14.79
C LEU A 206 -4.96 6.58 14.65
N GLN A 207 -5.69 6.95 13.60
CA GLN A 207 -6.98 6.39 13.25
C GLN A 207 -6.79 5.27 12.22
N LEU A 208 -7.30 4.07 12.48
CA LEU A 208 -7.20 2.92 11.58
C LEU A 208 -8.58 2.54 11.04
N PHE A 209 -8.69 2.44 9.73
CA PHE A 209 -9.91 2.09 9.02
C PHE A 209 -9.75 0.79 8.23
N GLY A 210 -10.72 -0.11 8.34
CA GLY A 210 -10.79 -1.35 7.58
C GLY A 210 -11.71 -1.20 6.37
N CYS A 211 -11.22 -1.58 5.19
CA CYS A 211 -12.02 -1.68 3.97
C CYS A 211 -11.84 -3.06 3.36
N TYR A 212 -12.89 -3.62 2.76
CA TYR A 212 -12.70 -4.79 1.90
C TYR A 212 -11.77 -4.45 0.74
N HIS A 213 -11.00 -5.43 0.28
CA HIS A 213 -10.06 -5.21 -0.80
C HIS A 213 -10.80 -4.82 -2.08
N VAL A 214 -10.26 -3.87 -2.84
CA VAL A 214 -10.78 -3.39 -4.14
C VAL A 214 -10.63 -4.40 -5.29
N SER A 215 -10.56 -5.70 -4.99
CA SER A 215 -10.38 -6.72 -6.02
C SER A 215 -11.59 -6.81 -6.94
N GLN A 216 -11.37 -7.28 -8.16
CA GLN A 216 -12.44 -7.54 -9.11
C GLN A 216 -13.51 -8.48 -8.52
N GLN A 217 -13.11 -9.50 -7.77
CA GLN A 217 -14.04 -10.41 -7.10
C GLN A 217 -14.99 -9.67 -6.15
N ASN A 218 -14.47 -8.78 -5.30
CA ASN A 218 -15.31 -8.06 -4.33
C ASN A 218 -16.21 -7.01 -5.00
N THR A 219 -15.70 -6.35 -6.04
CA THR A 219 -16.46 -5.30 -6.73
C THR A 219 -17.54 -5.86 -7.66
N PHE A 220 -17.26 -6.94 -8.38
CA PHE A 220 -18.23 -7.55 -9.31
C PHE A 220 -19.37 -8.27 -8.58
N THR A 221 -19.10 -8.81 -7.38
CA THR A 221 -20.12 -9.47 -6.55
C THR A 221 -20.94 -8.50 -5.70
N GLY A 222 -20.64 -7.19 -5.74
CA GLY A 222 -21.28 -6.18 -4.90
C GLY A 222 -20.88 -6.24 -3.42
N ARG A 223 -19.92 -7.10 -3.04
CA ARG A 223 -19.38 -7.17 -1.68
C ARG A 223 -18.71 -5.86 -1.26
N LEU A 224 -18.13 -5.15 -2.23
CA LEU A 224 -17.68 -3.76 -2.08
C LEU A 224 -18.27 -2.93 -3.21
N THR A 225 -19.06 -1.92 -2.86
CA THR A 225 -19.59 -0.95 -3.82
C THR A 225 -18.72 0.32 -3.89
N PRO A 226 -18.79 1.11 -4.97
CA PRO A 226 -18.08 2.39 -5.05
C PRO A 226 -18.38 3.31 -3.86
N ARG A 227 -19.67 3.48 -3.53
CA ARG A 227 -20.10 4.30 -2.38
C ARG A 227 -19.50 3.84 -1.06
N MET A 228 -19.49 2.54 -0.80
CA MET A 228 -18.88 1.99 0.42
C MET A 228 -17.38 2.30 0.51
N LEU A 229 -16.67 2.25 -0.62
CA LEU A 229 -15.25 2.61 -0.67
C LEU A 229 -15.06 4.12 -0.45
N GLU A 230 -15.85 4.95 -1.12
CA GLU A 230 -15.86 6.41 -0.96
C GLU A 230 -16.17 6.82 0.48
N ASP A 231 -17.13 6.19 1.14
CA ASP A 231 -17.50 6.47 2.54
C ASP A 231 -16.29 6.24 3.49
N VAL A 232 -15.56 5.12 3.31
CA VAL A 232 -14.37 4.83 4.14
C VAL A 232 -13.21 5.78 3.82
N LEU A 233 -12.95 6.05 2.53
CA LEU A 233 -11.89 6.95 2.12
C LEU A 233 -12.16 8.40 2.55
N GLY A 234 -13.40 8.86 2.44
CA GLY A 234 -13.84 10.17 2.88
C GLY A 234 -13.70 10.33 4.39
N ALA A 235 -14.19 9.36 5.17
CA ALA A 235 -14.05 9.38 6.62
C ALA A 235 -12.57 9.42 7.06
N ALA A 236 -11.72 8.63 6.43
CA ALA A 236 -10.29 8.61 6.71
C ALA A 236 -9.57 9.89 6.27
N GLY A 237 -9.97 10.47 5.13
CA GLY A 237 -9.49 11.76 4.63
C GLY A 237 -9.79 12.89 5.60
N CYS A 238 -11.04 12.99 6.09
CA CYS A 238 -11.44 13.95 7.11
C CYS A 238 -10.67 13.74 8.42
N ALA A 239 -10.53 12.47 8.88
CA ALA A 239 -9.78 12.15 10.09
C ALA A 239 -8.29 12.50 9.97
N ALA A 240 -7.74 12.46 8.76
CA ALA A 240 -6.37 12.86 8.47
C ALA A 240 -6.19 14.38 8.29
N GLY A 241 -7.28 15.14 8.10
CA GLY A 241 -7.23 16.53 7.66
C GLY A 241 -6.71 16.68 6.22
N ALA A 242 -6.89 15.66 5.38
CA ALA A 242 -6.46 15.66 3.98
C ALA A 242 -7.51 16.24 3.02
N ILE A 243 -8.78 16.29 3.46
CA ILE A 243 -9.94 16.89 2.78
C ILE A 243 -10.88 17.51 3.81
#